data_AF-A0AAV8ZK58-F1
#
_entry.id   AF-A0AAV8ZK58-F1
#
_cell.length_a   1.000
_cell.length_b   1.000
_cell.length_c   1.000
_cell.angle_alpha   90.00
_cell.angle_beta   90.00
_cell.angle_gamma   90.00
#
_symmetry.space_group_name_H-M   'P 1'
#
loop_
_entity.id
_entity.type
_entity.pdbx_description
1 polymer ?
#
loop_
_entity_poly.entity_id
_entity_poly.type
_entity_poly.pdbx_seq_one_letter_code
_entity_poly.pdbx_strand_id
1 'polypeptide(L)' 'MDNLKKDNSFDWEGGIKALAANAPTSIADPGMESIKNCKDAVKTTDDKCVASYEIAKCIYDDNPTVSSYSVARPTCN' A
#
# COMPACT_ATOMS: atom_id res chain seq x y z
N MET A 1 6.55 2.99 7.60
CA MET A 1 5.66 2.31 6.64
C MET A 1 5.64 0.87 7.08
N ASP A 2 4.65 0.55 7.89
CA ASP A 2 4.73 -0.60 8.81
C ASP A 2 4.02 -1.85 8.24
N ASN A 3 3.58 -1.76 6.98
CA ASN A 3 2.88 -2.83 6.26
C ASN A 3 3.84 -3.70 5.43
N LEU A 4 5.14 -3.70 5.72
CA LEU A 4 6.10 -4.62 5.13
C LEU A 4 6.49 -5.69 6.14
N LYS A 5 6.55 -6.94 5.67
CA LYS A 5 7.12 -8.04 6.45
C LYS A 5 8.65 -7.91 6.50
N LYS A 6 9.29 -8.76 7.31
CA LYS A 6 10.77 -8.76 7.48
C LYS A 6 11.54 -9.03 6.18
N ASP A 7 10.91 -9.69 5.22
CA ASP A 7 11.45 -9.98 3.89
C ASP A 7 11.08 -8.89 2.86
N ASN A 8 10.58 -7.74 3.32
CA ASN A 8 10.06 -6.64 2.51
C ASN A 8 8.90 -7.02 1.58
N SER A 9 8.25 -8.18 1.76
CA SER A 9 6.99 -8.48 1.10
C SER A 9 5.83 -7.70 1.74
N PHE A 10 4.78 -7.42 0.96
CA PHE A 10 3.65 -6.65 1.43
C PHE A 10 2.79 -7.44 2.44
N ASP A 11 2.62 -6.91 3.64
CA ASP A 11 1.61 -7.38 4.61
C ASP A 11 0.23 -6.78 4.28
N TRP A 12 -0.36 -7.27 3.19
CA TRP A 12 -1.66 -6.80 2.70
C TRP A 12 -2.81 -7.10 3.69
N GLU A 13 -2.72 -8.19 4.46
CA GLU A 13 -3.72 -8.53 5.48
C GLU A 13 -3.65 -7.54 6.66
N GLY A 14 -2.44 -7.21 7.12
CA GLY A 14 -2.21 -6.14 8.09
C GLY A 14 -2.73 -4.79 7.59
N GLY A 15 -2.46 -4.47 6.33
CA GLY A 15 -2.95 -3.26 5.66
C GLY A 15 -4.48 -3.15 5.63
N ILE A 16 -5.19 -4.23 5.30
CA ILE A 16 -6.66 -4.29 5.33
C ILE A 16 -7.19 -4.04 6.74
N LYS A 17 -6.63 -4.71 7.76
CA LYS A 17 -7.05 -4.56 9.15
C LYS A 17 -6.84 -3.12 9.64
N ALA A 18 -5.69 -2.54 9.31
CA ALA A 18 -5.38 -1.15 9.66
C ALA A 18 -6.34 -0.17 8.98
N LEU A 19 -6.65 -0.37 7.69
CA LEU A 19 -7.57 0.50 6.96
C LEU A 19 -9.00 0.39 7.52
N ALA A 20 -9.50 -0.82 7.75
CA ALA A 20 -10.83 -1.05 8.31
C ALA A 20 -11.00 -0.47 9.73
N ALA A 21 -9.91 -0.43 10.52
CA ALA A 21 -9.95 0.12 11.88
C ALA A 21 -9.88 1.66 11.95
N ASN A 22 -9.32 2.31 10.92
CA ASN A 22 -8.98 3.73 10.98
C ASN A 22 -9.70 4.61 9.95
N ALA A 23 -10.28 4.04 8.89
CA ALA A 23 -10.97 4.80 7.85
C ALA A 23 -12.50 4.58 7.89
N PRO A 24 -13.31 5.60 7.54
CA PRO A 24 -14.73 5.43 7.30
C PRO A 24 -14.98 4.38 6.20
N THR A 25 -16.10 3.67 6.25
CA THR A 25 -16.46 2.63 5.28
C THR A 25 -16.43 3.11 3.82
N SER A 26 -16.82 4.36 3.57
CA SER A 26 -16.77 4.98 2.23
C SER A 26 -15.37 5.09 1.62
N ILE A 27 -14.32 4.98 2.43
CA ILE A 27 -12.91 4.97 2.01
C ILE A 27 -12.30 3.59 2.22
N ALA A 28 -12.66 2.92 3.32
CA ALA A 28 -12.11 1.63 3.68
C ALA A 28 -12.48 0.54 2.66
N ASP A 29 -13.74 0.48 2.22
CA ASP A 29 -14.20 -0.55 1.27
C ASP A 29 -13.43 -0.50 -0.07
N PRO A 30 -13.39 0.65 -0.78
CA PRO A 30 -12.61 0.74 -2.02
C PRO A 30 -11.10 0.59 -1.77
N GLY A 31 -10.57 1.10 -0.66
CA GLY A 31 -9.14 0.95 -0.36
C GLY A 31 -8.74 -0.50 0.00
N MET A 32 -9.61 -1.27 0.64
CA MET A 32 -9.39 -2.69 0.92
C MET A 32 -9.37 -3.51 -0.36
N GLU A 33 -10.20 -3.17 -1.36
CA GLU A 33 -10.17 -3.79 -2.68
C GLU A 33 -8.84 -3.51 -3.39
N SER A 34 -8.40 -2.25 -3.40
CA SER A 34 -7.09 -1.89 -3.97
C SER A 34 -5.93 -2.59 -3.28
N ILE A 35 -5.94 -2.73 -1.95
CA ILE A 35 -4.91 -3.49 -1.22
C ILE A 35 -4.87 -4.96 -1.67
N LYS A 36 -6.03 -5.60 -1.91
CA LYS A 36 -6.08 -6.99 -2.42
C LYS A 36 -5.53 -7.11 -3.83
N ASN A 37 -5.86 -6.16 -4.71
CA ASN A 37 -5.36 -6.13 -6.09
C ASN A 37 -3.84 -5.91 -6.14
N CYS A 38 -3.31 -5.19 -5.14
CA CYS A 38 -1.90 -4.83 -5.04
C CYS A 38 -1.06 -5.74 -4.13
N LYS A 39 -1.59 -6.89 -3.69
CA LYS A 39 -0.89 -7.82 -2.79
C LYS A 39 0.47 -8.30 -3.34
N ASP A 40 0.59 -8.39 -4.66
CA ASP A 40 1.78 -8.87 -5.39
C ASP A 40 2.56 -7.72 -6.06
N ALA A 41 2.33 -6.47 -5.62
CA ALA A 41 2.93 -5.28 -6.25
C ALA A 41 4.45 -5.17 -6.06
N VAL A 42 4.98 -5.73 -4.95
CA VAL A 42 6.42 -5.69 -4.64
C VAL A 42 7.19 -6.61 -5.59
N LYS A 43 8.13 -6.03 -6.32
CA LYS A 43 9.09 -6.70 -7.19
C LYS A 43 10.52 -6.56 -6.68
N THR A 44 10.80 -5.50 -5.92
CA THR A 44 12.12 -5.21 -5.35
C THR A 44 12.07 -5.38 -3.84
N THR A 45 12.64 -6.48 -3.32
CA THR A 45 12.64 -6.81 -1.88
C THR A 45 13.97 -6.52 -1.19
N ASP A 46 15.02 -6.19 -1.92
CA ASP A 46 16.34 -5.79 -1.39
C ASP A 46 16.37 -4.32 -0.94
N ASP A 47 15.40 -3.51 -1.38
CA ASP A 47 15.20 -2.13 -0.94
C ASP A 47 13.78 -1.94 -0.40
N LYS A 48 13.66 -1.78 0.92
CA LYS A 48 12.38 -1.57 1.62
C LYS A 48 11.60 -0.35 1.11
N CYS A 49 12.30 0.63 0.56
CA CYS A 49 11.72 1.88 0.10
C CYS A 49 11.20 1.77 -1.32
N VAL A 50 11.91 1.03 -2.18
CA VAL A 50 11.37 0.63 -3.48
C VAL A 50 10.16 -0.28 -3.29
N ALA A 51 10.23 -1.29 -2.41
CA ALA A 51 9.08 -2.14 -2.09
C ALA A 51 7.85 -1.31 -1.66
N SER A 52 8.06 -0.36 -0.75
CA SER A 52 7.00 0.55 -0.27
C SER A 52 6.42 1.41 -1.40
N TYR A 53 7.27 1.94 -2.27
CA TYR A 53 6.85 2.75 -3.41
C TYR A 53 6.03 1.94 -4.42
N GLU A 54 6.42 0.70 -4.70
CA GLU A 54 5.70 -0.17 -5.62
C GLU A 54 4.27 -0.47 -5.14
N ILE A 55 4.10 -0.72 -3.84
CA ILE A 55 2.78 -0.90 -3.22
C ILE A 55 1.96 0.39 -3.33
N ALA A 56 2.51 1.52 -2.91
CA ALA A 56 1.81 2.80 -2.92
C ALA A 56 1.42 3.22 -4.34
N LYS A 57 2.31 2.97 -5.32
CA LYS A 57 2.04 3.21 -6.73
C LYS A 57 0.91 2.33 -7.25
N CYS A 58 0.92 1.03 -6.93
CA CYS A 58 -0.14 0.13 -7.35
C CYS A 58 -1.51 0.58 -6.80
N ILE A 59 -1.60 0.93 -5.52
CA ILE A 59 -2.87 1.37 -4.92
C ILE A 59 -3.37 2.66 -5.56
N TYR A 60 -2.47 3.61 -5.86
CA TYR A 60 -2.81 4.83 -6.60
C TYR A 60 -3.31 4.53 -8.02
N ASP A 61 -2.62 3.65 -8.74
CA ASP A 61 -2.96 3.30 -10.12
C ASP A 61 -4.28 2.49 -10.21
N ASP A 62 -4.58 1.64 -9.22
CA ASP A 62 -5.82 0.86 -9.11
C ASP A 62 -7.03 1.74 -8.79
N ASN A 63 -6.86 2.71 -7.88
CA ASN A 63 -7.95 3.59 -7.47
C ASN A 63 -7.42 5.02 -7.17
N PRO A 64 -7.33 5.88 -8.18
CA PRO A 64 -6.79 7.23 -8.01
C PRO A 64 -7.66 8.12 -7.11
N THR A 65 -8.92 7.74 -6.90
CA THR A 65 -9.86 8.45 -6.00
C THR A 65 -9.60 8.20 -4.51
N VAL A 66 -9.05 7.05 -4.11
CA VAL A 66 -8.66 6.83 -2.69
C VAL A 66 -7.34 7.51 -2.34
N SER A 67 -6.50 7.79 -3.34
CA SER A 67 -5.19 8.38 -3.16
C SER A 67 -5.18 9.82 -3.67
N SER A 68 -5.81 10.72 -2.90
CA SER A 68 -5.75 12.17 -3.13
C SER A 68 -4.34 12.77 -2.92
N TYR A 69 -3.37 11.94 -2.54
CA TYR A 69 -1.98 12.32 -2.31
C TYR A 69 -1.11 11.93 -3.51
N SER A 70 -0.29 12.87 -3.99
CA SER A 70 0.78 12.58 -4.95
C SER A 70 1.74 11.54 -4.36
N VAL A 71 1.87 10.38 -4.99
CA VAL A 71 2.87 9.35 -4.62
C VAL A 71 4.26 9.84 -5.05
N ALA A 72 4.85 10.73 -4.26
CA ALA A 72 6.26 11.08 -4.40
C ALA A 72 7.11 9.84 -4.04
N ARG A 73 8.19 9.58 -4.80
CA ARG A 73 9.21 8.61 -4.39
C ARG A 73 9.70 9.02 -2.99
N PRO A 74 9.52 8.19 -1.94
CA PRO A 74 10.00 8.57 -0.62
C PRO A 74 11.53 8.67 -0.66
N THR A 75 12.08 9.80 -0.21
CA THR A 75 13.51 9.90 0.07
C THR A 75 13.79 9.10 1.34
N CYS A 76 14.15 7.83 1.17
CA CYS A 76 14.70 7.05 2.26
C CYS A 76 16.17 7.38 2.45
N ASN A 77 16.49 7.99 3.59
CA ASN A 77 17.84 7.97 4.15
C ASN A 77 18.02 6.74 5.02
#